data_AF-A0A6I2ZSL2-F1
#
_entry.id   AF-A0A6I2ZSL2-F1
#
_cell.length_a   1.000
_cell.length_b   1.000
_cell.length_c   1.000
_cell.angle_alpha   90.00
_cell.angle_beta   90.00
_cell.angle_gamma   90.00
#
_symmetry.space_group_name_H-M   'P 1'
#
loop_
_entity.id
_entity.type
_entity.pdbx_description
1 polymer ?
#
loop_
_entity_poly.entity_id
_entity_poly.type
_entity_poly.pdbx_seq_one_letter_code
_entity_poly.pdbx_strand_id
1 'polypeptide(L)'
;MTNPLVAPQPIKNRITELLGIDYPIVQAPMGWIARSQLASAVSNSGALGIIETSSGELDNVRLEILRMRELTDKPFGVNIAQLFVRDPSIVDFVVDQGVKFVTTSAGNPQQYTGQLKAAGLTVFHVVPTLAAALKAVDAGVDGLVVEGGEGGGFKNPQDVATMVLLPLIASKVSLPIIAAGGICDGVSMAAAFALGAEGVQMGTRMVSAAESPVHNNWKNSIINGAETGTVFLNRLSRPGLRALRT
;
A
#
# COMPACT_ATOMS: atom_id res chain seq x y z
N MET A 1 25.84 -19.22 13.99
CA MET A 1 24.85 -19.08 15.07
C MET A 1 24.20 -17.71 14.93
N THR A 2 23.09 -17.62 14.21
CA THR A 2 22.32 -16.38 14.13
C THR A 2 21.67 -16.17 15.49
N ASN A 3 22.07 -15.10 16.19
CA ASN A 3 21.34 -14.58 17.33
C ASN A 3 19.86 -14.53 16.94
N PRO A 4 18.91 -15.16 17.67
CA PRO A 4 17.50 -14.99 17.37
C PRO A 4 17.26 -13.49 17.40
N LEU A 5 16.93 -12.92 16.24
CA LEU A 5 16.79 -11.48 16.08
C LEU A 5 15.75 -11.03 17.10
N VAL A 6 16.20 -10.35 18.16
CA VAL A 6 15.31 -9.67 19.08
C VAL A 6 14.52 -8.70 18.22
N ALA A 7 13.19 -8.85 18.22
CA ALA A 7 12.32 -7.98 17.46
C ALA A 7 12.63 -6.52 17.85
N PRO A 8 12.77 -5.60 16.88
CA PRO A 8 13.07 -4.21 17.19
C PRO A 8 11.95 -3.61 18.06
N GLN A 9 12.27 -2.61 18.87
CA GLN A 9 11.26 -1.93 19.68
C GLN A 9 10.18 -1.29 18.78
N PRO A 10 8.91 -1.34 19.16
CA PRO A 10 7.83 -0.64 18.45
C PRO A 10 8.14 0.85 18.27
N ILE A 11 7.73 1.41 17.14
CA ILE A 11 7.86 2.84 16.84
C ILE A 11 6.52 3.51 17.15
N LYS A 12 6.52 4.63 17.88
CA LYS A 12 5.30 5.40 18.15
C LYS A 12 5.26 6.67 17.31
N ASN A 13 4.29 6.76 16.41
CA ASN A 13 3.93 7.96 15.64
C ASN A 13 2.45 7.90 15.20
N ARG A 14 2.01 8.90 14.42
CA ARG A 14 0.61 9.00 13.98
C ARG A 14 0.16 7.81 13.15
N ILE A 15 1.04 7.23 12.33
CA ILE A 15 0.72 6.04 11.50
C ILE A 15 0.48 4.82 12.40
N THR A 16 1.39 4.53 13.33
CA THR A 16 1.21 3.39 14.24
C THR A 16 -0.02 3.53 15.13
N GLU A 17 -0.32 4.75 15.58
CA GLU A 17 -1.50 5.05 16.41
C GLU A 17 -2.82 4.91 15.62
N LEU A 18 -2.88 5.46 14.41
CA LEU A 18 -4.08 5.37 13.56
C LEU A 18 -4.40 3.94 13.11
N LEU A 19 -3.35 3.13 12.90
CA LEU A 19 -3.48 1.78 12.37
C LEU A 19 -3.49 0.69 13.45
N GLY A 20 -3.08 1.01 14.67
CA GLY A 20 -2.96 0.05 15.77
C GLY A 20 -1.86 -0.99 15.56
N ILE A 21 -0.74 -0.59 14.96
CA ILE A 21 0.38 -1.48 14.60
C ILE A 21 1.66 -1.06 15.32
N ASP A 22 2.62 -1.98 15.46
CA ASP A 22 3.89 -1.74 16.16
C ASP A 22 4.93 -1.05 15.27
N TYR A 23 4.90 -1.36 13.97
CA TYR A 23 5.85 -0.87 12.99
C TYR A 23 5.10 -0.14 11.87
N PRO A 24 5.47 1.10 11.51
CA PRO A 24 4.81 1.89 10.46
C PRO A 24 5.23 1.41 9.05
N ILE A 25 5.04 0.12 8.83
CA ILE A 25 5.32 -0.59 7.59
C ILE A 25 3.99 -1.14 7.10
N VAL A 26 3.70 -0.91 5.83
CA VAL A 26 2.47 -1.34 5.17
C VAL A 26 2.82 -2.20 3.97
N GLN A 27 2.16 -3.35 3.83
CA GLN A 27 2.27 -4.16 2.62
C GLN A 27 1.37 -3.56 1.52
N ALA A 28 1.94 -3.32 0.33
CA ALA A 28 1.21 -2.73 -0.79
C ALA A 28 0.11 -3.68 -1.29
N PRO A 29 -1.13 -3.20 -1.54
CA PRO A 29 -2.22 -4.03 -2.04
C PRO A 29 -1.99 -4.44 -3.50
N MET A 30 -1.48 -5.63 -3.72
CA MET A 30 -1.07 -6.15 -5.03
C MET A 30 -2.10 -7.17 -5.53
N GLY A 31 -2.74 -6.90 -6.67
CA GLY A 31 -3.77 -7.77 -7.24
C GLY A 31 -3.35 -9.24 -7.34
N TRP A 32 -4.24 -10.16 -6.95
CA TRP A 32 -4.02 -11.62 -6.83
C TRP A 32 -2.91 -12.07 -5.85
N ILE A 33 -2.05 -11.18 -5.36
CA ILE A 33 -0.92 -11.50 -4.48
C ILE A 33 -1.26 -11.23 -3.03
N ALA A 34 -1.83 -10.05 -2.76
CA ALA A 34 -2.13 -9.54 -1.43
C ALA A 34 -3.44 -10.13 -0.88
N ARG A 35 -3.39 -11.42 -0.59
CA ARG A 35 -4.47 -12.24 -0.02
C ARG A 35 -4.12 -12.70 1.39
N SER A 36 -4.97 -13.52 2.02
CA SER A 36 -4.92 -13.78 3.47
C SER A 36 -3.59 -14.37 3.91
N GLN A 37 -2.93 -15.18 3.08
CA GLN A 37 -1.63 -15.77 3.38
C GLN A 37 -0.55 -14.71 3.61
N LEU A 38 -0.41 -13.75 2.67
CA LEU A 38 0.60 -12.71 2.76
C LEU A 38 0.20 -11.64 3.79
N ALA A 39 -1.05 -11.19 3.74
CA ALA A 39 -1.52 -10.10 4.60
C ALA A 39 -1.52 -10.50 6.08
N SER A 40 -1.86 -11.75 6.43
CA SER A 40 -1.81 -12.21 7.82
C SER A 40 -0.38 -12.35 8.33
N ALA A 41 0.56 -12.82 7.51
CA ALA A 41 1.98 -12.88 7.87
C ALA A 41 2.55 -11.48 8.18
N VAL A 42 2.22 -10.49 7.35
CA VAL A 42 2.62 -9.09 7.59
C VAL A 42 1.98 -8.56 8.88
N SER A 43 0.69 -8.80 9.08
CA SER A 43 -0.03 -8.33 10.28
C SER A 43 0.54 -8.95 11.57
N ASN A 44 0.84 -10.25 11.55
CA ASN A 44 1.46 -10.98 12.66
C ASN A 44 2.89 -10.52 12.97
N SER A 45 3.57 -9.87 12.01
CA SER A 45 4.89 -9.28 12.25
C SER A 45 4.85 -7.93 12.97
N GLY A 46 3.66 -7.39 13.26
CA GLY A 46 3.47 -6.06 13.86
C GLY A 46 3.38 -4.91 12.86
N ALA A 47 3.42 -5.21 11.55
CA ALA A 47 3.17 -4.29 10.45
C ALA A 47 1.69 -4.37 10.00
N LEU A 48 1.28 -3.62 8.97
CA LEU A 48 -0.08 -3.71 8.43
C LEU A 48 -0.14 -4.52 7.12
N GLY A 49 -0.85 -5.65 7.15
CA GLY A 49 -1.29 -6.35 5.94
C GLY A 49 -2.49 -5.66 5.29
N ILE A 50 -2.56 -5.67 3.95
CA ILE A 50 -3.71 -5.14 3.20
C ILE A 50 -4.20 -6.16 2.19
N ILE A 51 -5.48 -6.50 2.26
CA ILE A 51 -6.16 -7.33 1.25
C ILE A 51 -6.53 -6.49 0.02
N GLU A 52 -6.22 -7.01 -1.16
CA GLU A 52 -6.57 -6.38 -2.44
C GLU A 52 -8.02 -6.66 -2.90
N THR A 53 -8.62 -5.71 -3.62
CA THR A 53 -9.90 -5.93 -4.35
C THR A 53 -9.76 -5.73 -5.87
N SER A 54 -8.58 -5.33 -6.33
CA SER A 54 -8.26 -4.98 -7.72
C SER A 54 -8.46 -6.11 -8.74
N SER A 55 -8.42 -7.37 -8.30
CA SER A 55 -8.76 -8.53 -9.13
C SER A 55 -10.23 -8.57 -9.57
N GLY A 56 -11.13 -7.91 -8.82
CA GLY A 56 -12.57 -7.93 -9.06
C GLY A 56 -13.28 -9.21 -8.58
N GLU A 57 -12.58 -10.17 -8.01
CA GLU A 57 -13.13 -11.44 -7.52
C GLU A 57 -13.70 -11.28 -6.09
N LEU A 58 -14.72 -10.42 -5.93
CA LEU A 58 -15.18 -10.01 -4.60
C LEU A 58 -15.65 -11.17 -3.71
N ASP A 59 -16.22 -12.23 -4.29
CA ASP A 59 -16.59 -13.44 -3.53
C ASP A 59 -15.35 -14.15 -2.98
N ASN A 60 -14.28 -14.29 -3.78
CA ASN A 60 -13.01 -14.83 -3.30
C ASN A 60 -12.38 -13.88 -2.27
N VAL A 61 -12.44 -12.56 -2.48
CA VAL A 61 -11.94 -11.57 -1.50
C VAL A 61 -12.67 -11.71 -0.17
N ARG A 62 -13.99 -11.94 -0.17
CA ARG A 62 -14.77 -12.17 1.05
C ARG A 62 -14.24 -13.39 1.82
N LEU A 63 -13.98 -14.49 1.12
CA LEU A 63 -13.42 -15.71 1.73
C LEU A 63 -12.02 -15.45 2.31
N GLU A 64 -11.17 -14.71 1.60
CA GLU A 64 -9.84 -14.33 2.07
C GLU A 64 -9.90 -13.46 3.34
N ILE A 65 -10.86 -12.54 3.41
CA ILE A 65 -11.08 -11.69 4.60
C ILE A 65 -11.64 -12.50 5.77
N LEU A 66 -12.52 -13.46 5.53
CA LEU A 66 -12.95 -14.39 6.58
C LEU A 66 -11.77 -15.20 7.11
N ARG A 67 -10.91 -15.69 6.21
CA ARG A 67 -9.69 -16.44 6.56
C ARG A 67 -8.68 -15.60 7.34
N MET A 68 -8.60 -14.28 7.11
CA MET A 68 -7.77 -13.38 7.93
C MET A 68 -8.10 -13.51 9.43
N ARG A 69 -9.37 -13.61 9.80
CA ARG A 69 -9.82 -13.74 11.20
C ARG A 69 -9.39 -15.06 11.86
N GLU A 70 -9.04 -16.07 11.06
CA GLU A 70 -8.52 -17.35 11.53
C GLU A 70 -6.99 -17.36 11.61
N LEU A 71 -6.32 -16.47 10.86
CA LEU A 71 -4.86 -16.42 10.74
C LEU A 71 -4.20 -15.34 11.61
N THR A 72 -4.96 -14.32 12.02
CA THR A 72 -4.44 -13.21 12.83
C THR A 72 -5.54 -12.55 13.66
N ASP A 73 -5.16 -12.09 14.86
CA ASP A 73 -5.94 -11.17 15.69
C ASP A 73 -5.50 -9.71 15.53
N LYS A 74 -4.49 -9.46 14.67
CA LYS A 74 -3.90 -8.14 14.43
C LYS A 74 -4.69 -7.35 13.38
N PRO A 75 -4.60 -6.00 13.41
CA PRO A 75 -5.25 -5.17 12.41
C PRO A 75 -4.77 -5.47 10.99
N PHE A 76 -5.69 -5.38 10.03
CA PHE A 76 -5.39 -5.40 8.61
C PHE A 76 -6.32 -4.42 7.88
N GLY A 77 -5.93 -4.03 6.67
CA GLY A 77 -6.70 -3.14 5.81
C GLY A 77 -7.24 -3.81 4.56
N VAL A 78 -8.04 -3.05 3.81
CA VAL A 78 -8.48 -3.40 2.45
C VAL A 78 -8.14 -2.26 1.49
N ASN A 79 -7.89 -2.57 0.22
CA ASN A 79 -7.72 -1.58 -0.83
C ASN A 79 -8.92 -1.53 -1.77
N ILE A 80 -9.31 -0.33 -2.21
CA ILE A 80 -10.23 -0.11 -3.34
C ILE A 80 -9.45 0.57 -4.47
N ALA A 81 -9.11 -0.20 -5.50
CA ALA A 81 -8.48 0.31 -6.72
C ALA A 81 -9.57 0.78 -7.70
N GLN A 82 -9.91 2.07 -7.65
CA GLN A 82 -11.17 2.61 -8.18
C GLN A 82 -11.37 2.35 -9.68
N LEU A 83 -10.33 2.47 -10.50
CA LEU A 83 -10.38 2.18 -11.95
C LEU A 83 -10.72 0.72 -12.28
N PHE A 84 -10.56 -0.21 -11.32
CA PHE A 84 -10.85 -1.63 -11.50
C PHE A 84 -12.14 -2.07 -10.80
N VAL A 85 -12.81 -1.14 -10.11
CA VAL A 85 -14.12 -1.41 -9.50
C VAL A 85 -15.15 -1.60 -10.60
N ARG A 86 -15.77 -2.77 -10.61
CA ARG A 86 -16.91 -3.10 -11.48
C ARG A 86 -18.22 -3.15 -10.71
N ASP A 87 -18.14 -3.47 -9.42
CA ASP A 87 -19.29 -3.58 -8.54
C ASP A 87 -19.60 -2.22 -7.90
N PRO A 88 -20.79 -1.64 -8.14
CA PRO A 88 -21.18 -0.37 -7.52
C PRO A 88 -21.28 -0.45 -5.98
N SER A 89 -21.41 -1.66 -5.42
CA SER A 89 -21.51 -1.90 -3.96
C SER A 89 -20.15 -2.06 -3.27
N ILE A 90 -19.03 -1.73 -3.93
CA ILE A 90 -17.68 -1.94 -3.35
C ILE A 90 -17.48 -1.30 -1.98
N VAL A 91 -18.12 -0.17 -1.71
CA VAL A 91 -18.04 0.50 -0.40
C VAL A 91 -18.74 -0.36 0.66
N ASP A 92 -20.00 -0.74 0.42
CA ASP A 92 -20.78 -1.59 1.32
C ASP A 92 -20.06 -2.91 1.57
N PHE A 93 -19.51 -3.52 0.51
CA PHE A 93 -18.68 -4.71 0.61
C PHE A 93 -17.56 -4.53 1.64
N VAL A 94 -16.75 -3.45 1.53
CA VAL A 94 -15.63 -3.19 2.44
C VAL A 94 -16.11 -2.91 3.86
N VAL A 95 -17.20 -2.16 4.03
CA VAL A 95 -17.77 -1.84 5.35
C VAL A 95 -18.22 -3.12 6.06
N ASP A 96 -18.89 -4.03 5.36
CA ASP A 96 -19.42 -5.29 5.91
C ASP A 96 -18.31 -6.25 6.38
N GLN A 97 -17.08 -6.05 5.94
CA GLN A 97 -15.95 -6.89 6.33
C GLN A 97 -15.42 -6.58 7.74
N GLY A 98 -15.85 -5.48 8.36
CA GLY A 98 -15.45 -5.10 9.71
C GLY A 98 -14.01 -4.57 9.83
N VAL A 99 -13.38 -4.21 8.71
CA VAL A 99 -12.05 -3.57 8.71
C VAL A 99 -12.14 -2.13 9.18
N LYS A 100 -11.04 -1.60 9.72
CA LYS A 100 -10.95 -0.21 10.22
C LYS A 100 -10.16 0.71 9.31
N PHE A 101 -9.32 0.15 8.45
CA PHE A 101 -8.45 0.90 7.56
C PHE A 101 -8.69 0.53 6.10
N VAL A 102 -8.82 1.54 5.26
CA VAL A 102 -8.96 1.39 3.82
C VAL A 102 -8.00 2.30 3.08
N THR A 103 -7.34 1.74 2.07
CA THR A 103 -6.64 2.55 1.06
C THR A 103 -7.50 2.65 -0.19
N THR A 104 -7.56 3.83 -0.79
CA THR A 104 -8.14 4.00 -2.13
C THR A 104 -7.04 4.40 -3.10
N SER A 105 -7.11 3.94 -4.35
CA SER A 105 -6.08 4.20 -5.36
C SER A 105 -6.67 4.28 -6.75
N ALA A 106 -5.86 4.71 -7.73
CA ALA A 106 -6.19 4.69 -9.16
C ALA A 106 -7.59 5.28 -9.46
N GLY A 107 -7.82 6.56 -9.12
CA GLY A 107 -9.11 7.21 -9.37
C GLY A 107 -9.24 8.58 -8.70
N ASN A 108 -10.47 9.04 -8.51
CA ASN A 108 -10.77 10.31 -7.86
C ASN A 108 -10.99 10.10 -6.35
N PRO A 109 -10.22 10.75 -5.46
CA PRO A 109 -10.40 10.61 -4.02
C PRO A 109 -11.81 11.00 -3.53
N GLN A 110 -12.52 11.90 -4.23
CA GLN A 110 -13.89 12.28 -3.87
C GLN A 110 -14.91 11.14 -4.03
N GLN A 111 -14.63 10.12 -4.83
CA GLN A 111 -15.62 9.11 -5.23
C GLN A 111 -16.16 8.30 -4.05
N TYR A 112 -15.27 7.83 -3.15
CA TYR A 112 -15.65 6.93 -2.05
C TYR A 112 -15.30 7.45 -0.67
N THR A 113 -14.44 8.48 -0.55
CA THR A 113 -13.94 8.94 0.76
C THR A 113 -15.07 9.30 1.71
N GLY A 114 -16.04 10.11 1.27
CA GLY A 114 -17.16 10.52 2.13
C GLY A 114 -17.98 9.35 2.68
N GLN A 115 -18.26 8.34 1.85
CA GLN A 115 -19.03 7.16 2.25
C GLN A 115 -18.25 6.28 3.23
N LEU A 116 -16.97 6.03 2.95
CA LEU A 116 -16.08 5.26 3.83
C LEU A 116 -15.89 5.95 5.19
N LYS A 117 -15.73 7.28 5.19
CA LYS A 117 -15.62 8.09 6.41
C LYS A 117 -16.93 8.08 7.21
N ALA A 118 -18.09 8.18 6.56
CA ALA A 118 -19.39 8.08 7.22
C ALA A 118 -19.60 6.72 7.90
N ALA A 119 -19.01 5.65 7.36
CA ALA A 119 -18.99 4.31 7.96
C ALA A 119 -17.91 4.15 9.06
N GLY A 120 -17.15 5.20 9.39
CA GLY A 120 -16.17 5.19 10.47
C GLY A 120 -14.82 4.55 10.12
N LEU A 121 -14.49 4.39 8.84
CA LEU A 121 -13.18 3.89 8.42
C LEU A 121 -12.14 5.02 8.41
N THR A 122 -10.89 4.65 8.73
CA THR A 122 -9.70 5.46 8.44
C THR A 122 -9.36 5.31 6.96
N VAL A 123 -9.36 6.41 6.21
CA VAL A 123 -9.20 6.40 4.75
C VAL A 123 -7.89 7.04 4.35
N PHE A 124 -7.02 6.28 3.68
CA PHE A 124 -5.83 6.82 3.03
C PHE A 124 -5.99 6.75 1.52
N HIS A 125 -5.46 7.75 0.79
CA HIS A 125 -5.49 7.75 -0.69
C HIS A 125 -4.08 7.73 -1.27
N VAL A 126 -3.87 6.92 -2.31
CA VAL A 126 -2.62 6.85 -3.06
C VAL A 126 -2.52 8.02 -4.02
N VAL A 127 -1.45 8.82 -3.92
CA VAL A 127 -1.28 10.06 -4.68
C VAL A 127 0.07 10.09 -5.42
N PRO A 128 0.08 10.25 -6.75
CA PRO A 128 1.31 10.27 -7.53
C PRO A 128 1.78 11.69 -7.91
N THR A 129 1.08 12.73 -7.44
CA THR A 129 1.38 14.15 -7.73
C THR A 129 0.93 15.04 -6.57
N LEU A 130 1.52 16.25 -6.46
CA LEU A 130 1.04 17.25 -5.52
C LEU A 130 -0.43 17.64 -5.76
N ALA A 131 -0.85 17.79 -7.02
CA ALA A 131 -2.24 18.11 -7.34
C ALA A 131 -3.22 17.02 -6.87
N ALA A 132 -2.85 15.74 -6.98
CA ALA A 132 -3.65 14.64 -6.45
C ALA A 132 -3.66 14.64 -4.91
N ALA A 133 -2.54 14.97 -4.26
CA ALA A 133 -2.44 15.10 -2.81
C ALA A 133 -3.39 16.18 -2.27
N LEU A 134 -3.38 17.38 -2.86
CA LEU A 134 -4.28 18.47 -2.45
C LEU A 134 -5.75 18.08 -2.64
N LYS A 135 -6.09 17.43 -3.77
CA LYS A 135 -7.46 16.90 -3.97
C LYS A 135 -7.84 15.85 -2.95
N ALA A 136 -6.91 14.99 -2.52
CA ALA A 136 -7.19 14.00 -1.50
C ALA A 136 -7.43 14.65 -0.13
N VAL A 137 -6.66 15.68 0.22
CA VAL A 137 -6.91 16.52 1.41
C VAL A 137 -8.31 17.12 1.37
N ASP A 138 -8.70 17.73 0.24
CA ASP A 138 -10.04 18.31 0.06
C ASP A 138 -11.16 17.25 0.16
N ALA A 139 -10.86 15.99 -0.15
CA ALA A 139 -11.80 14.87 0.00
C ALA A 139 -12.04 14.47 1.47
N GLY A 140 -11.21 14.93 2.41
CA GLY A 140 -11.29 14.57 3.81
C GLY A 140 -10.67 13.22 4.17
N VAL A 141 -9.61 12.79 3.45
CA VAL A 141 -8.84 11.60 3.83
C VAL A 141 -8.06 11.82 5.14
N ASP A 142 -7.78 10.74 5.86
CA ASP A 142 -7.02 10.77 7.12
C ASP A 142 -5.51 10.76 6.90
N GLY A 143 -5.07 10.37 5.71
CA GLY A 143 -3.66 10.31 5.36
C GLY A 143 -3.42 10.02 3.89
N LEU A 144 -2.15 10.06 3.50
CA LEU A 144 -1.73 9.89 2.12
C LEU A 144 -0.77 8.73 1.99
N VAL A 145 -0.89 7.97 0.90
CA VAL A 145 0.18 7.12 0.40
C VAL A 145 0.83 7.84 -0.77
N VAL A 146 2.01 8.42 -0.54
CA VAL A 146 2.72 9.18 -1.57
C VAL A 146 3.59 8.22 -2.36
N GLU A 147 3.24 8.00 -3.63
CA GLU A 147 3.85 6.95 -4.45
C GLU A 147 4.68 7.51 -5.60
N GLY A 148 5.99 7.27 -5.54
CA GLY A 148 6.93 7.63 -6.60
C GLY A 148 6.94 6.68 -7.80
N GLY A 149 7.52 7.15 -8.90
CA GLY A 149 7.65 6.43 -10.17
C GLY A 149 8.48 5.15 -10.13
N GLU A 150 9.27 4.97 -9.08
CA GLU A 150 10.11 3.80 -8.83
C GLU A 150 9.30 2.56 -8.44
N GLY A 151 8.08 2.73 -7.94
CA GLY A 151 7.20 1.63 -7.54
C GLY A 151 6.79 0.72 -8.70
N GLY A 152 6.55 -0.56 -8.42
CA GLY A 152 5.98 -1.50 -9.40
C GLY A 152 4.48 -1.29 -9.62
N GLY A 153 3.93 -1.91 -10.67
CA GLY A 153 2.49 -1.86 -10.95
C GLY A 153 2.06 -0.56 -11.65
N PHE A 154 0.77 -0.22 -11.55
CA PHE A 154 0.20 0.93 -12.26
C PHE A 154 0.72 2.26 -11.71
N LYS A 155 1.39 3.04 -12.55
CA LYS A 155 2.00 4.32 -12.21
C LYS A 155 1.38 5.47 -13.00
N ASN A 156 1.62 6.69 -12.51
CA ASN A 156 1.38 7.89 -13.30
C ASN A 156 2.38 7.93 -14.49
N PRO A 157 1.91 8.02 -15.74
CA PRO A 157 2.80 8.06 -16.92
C PRO A 157 3.81 9.22 -16.91
N GLN A 158 3.44 10.34 -16.27
CA GLN A 158 4.33 11.46 -15.96
C GLN A 158 4.79 11.32 -14.51
N ASP A 159 5.72 10.41 -14.29
CA ASP A 159 6.17 10.03 -12.96
C ASP A 159 7.08 11.08 -12.32
N VAL A 160 7.06 11.10 -10.99
CA VAL A 160 7.99 11.88 -10.16
C VAL A 160 8.64 10.92 -9.18
N ALA A 161 9.96 11.01 -9.03
CA ALA A 161 10.71 10.18 -8.10
C ALA A 161 10.29 10.44 -6.65
N THR A 162 10.28 9.40 -5.80
CA THR A 162 9.95 9.52 -4.37
C THR A 162 10.79 10.60 -3.68
N MET A 163 12.09 10.69 -4.01
CA MET A 163 13.02 11.69 -3.47
C MET A 163 12.56 13.14 -3.67
N VAL A 164 11.80 13.42 -4.75
CA VAL A 164 11.28 14.75 -5.07
C VAL A 164 9.84 14.91 -4.61
N LEU A 165 9.00 13.90 -4.88
CA LEU A 165 7.56 13.97 -4.64
C LEU A 165 7.23 14.03 -3.15
N LEU A 166 7.90 13.22 -2.34
CA LEU A 166 7.62 13.08 -0.92
C LEU A 166 7.84 14.37 -0.13
N PRO A 167 9.04 14.99 -0.13
CA PRO A 167 9.25 16.23 0.63
C PRO A 167 8.43 17.40 0.09
N LEU A 168 8.15 17.42 -1.22
CA LEU A 168 7.26 18.42 -1.82
C LEU A 168 5.86 18.35 -1.22
N ILE A 169 5.25 17.17 -1.17
CA ILE A 169 3.90 17.00 -0.60
C ILE A 169 3.93 17.25 0.91
N ALA A 170 4.92 16.71 1.63
CA ALA A 170 5.06 16.90 3.07
C ALA A 170 5.16 18.40 3.45
N SER A 171 5.76 19.24 2.61
CA SER A 171 5.82 20.70 2.82
C SER A 171 4.48 21.44 2.65
N LYS A 172 3.44 20.78 2.12
CA LYS A 172 2.16 21.39 1.74
C LYS A 172 0.95 20.84 2.50
N VAL A 173 1.10 19.74 3.23
CA VAL A 173 0.00 19.08 3.93
C VAL A 173 0.42 18.73 5.35
N SER A 174 -0.54 18.69 6.27
CA SER A 174 -0.31 18.28 7.67
C SER A 174 -0.70 16.82 7.93
N LEU A 175 -1.36 16.15 6.97
CA LEU A 175 -1.79 14.76 7.10
C LEU A 175 -0.59 13.81 7.25
N PRO A 176 -0.73 12.70 7.98
CA PRO A 176 0.30 11.68 8.04
C PRO A 176 0.52 11.01 6.67
N ILE A 177 1.79 10.74 6.35
CA ILE A 177 2.21 10.25 5.04
C ILE A 177 2.88 8.89 5.17
N ILE A 178 2.45 7.96 4.32
CA ILE A 178 3.14 6.70 4.03
C ILE A 178 3.86 6.86 2.70
N ALA A 179 5.19 6.71 2.68
CA ALA A 179 5.97 6.75 1.44
C ALA A 179 5.92 5.40 0.71
N ALA A 180 5.74 5.42 -0.60
CA ALA A 180 5.71 4.22 -1.44
C ALA A 180 6.59 4.39 -2.69
N GLY A 181 7.25 3.31 -3.11
CA GLY A 181 8.13 3.30 -4.28
C GLY A 181 9.61 3.51 -3.93
N GLY A 182 10.42 2.48 -4.16
CA GLY A 182 11.87 2.50 -3.92
C GLY A 182 12.32 2.10 -2.50
N ILE A 183 11.40 1.85 -1.56
CA ILE A 183 11.71 1.42 -0.19
C ILE A 183 11.76 -0.11 -0.10
N CYS A 184 12.83 -0.67 0.45
CA CYS A 184 13.01 -2.12 0.60
C CYS A 184 13.78 -2.57 1.84
N ASP A 185 14.28 -1.64 2.66
CA ASP A 185 15.10 -1.90 3.85
C ASP A 185 15.01 -0.75 4.88
N GLY A 186 15.73 -0.87 6.00
CA GLY A 186 15.75 0.14 7.06
C GLY A 186 16.40 1.47 6.66
N VAL A 187 17.37 1.45 5.74
CA VAL A 187 18.08 2.66 5.27
C VAL A 187 17.14 3.51 4.41
N SER A 188 16.47 2.88 3.44
CA SER A 188 15.46 3.53 2.61
C SER A 188 14.25 4.00 3.42
N MET A 189 13.87 3.28 4.48
CA MET A 189 12.86 3.74 5.43
C MET A 189 13.32 4.98 6.21
N ALA A 190 14.54 5.00 6.73
CA ALA A 190 15.09 6.17 7.41
C ALA A 190 15.17 7.39 6.48
N ALA A 191 15.54 7.19 5.21
CA ALA A 191 15.52 8.25 4.20
C ALA A 191 14.10 8.78 3.96
N ALA A 192 13.10 7.91 3.83
CA ALA A 192 11.70 8.34 3.70
C ALA A 192 11.23 9.15 4.91
N PHE A 193 11.64 8.77 6.12
CA PHE A 193 11.30 9.49 7.34
C PHE A 193 11.95 10.88 7.38
N ALA A 194 13.22 10.98 6.99
CA ALA A 194 13.91 12.26 6.85
C ALA A 194 13.24 13.19 5.82
N LEU A 195 12.58 12.62 4.81
CA LEU A 195 11.82 13.36 3.78
C LEU A 195 10.39 13.74 4.22
N GLY A 196 9.97 13.38 5.43
CA GLY A 196 8.67 13.77 6.01
C GLY A 196 7.60 12.69 6.00
N ALA A 197 7.94 11.43 5.68
CA ALA A 197 7.03 10.31 5.91
C ALA A 197 7.01 9.88 7.38
N GLU A 198 5.90 9.28 7.80
CA GLU A 198 5.76 8.63 9.10
C GLU A 198 5.56 7.13 8.97
N GLY A 199 5.49 6.61 7.74
CA GLY A 199 5.48 5.19 7.45
C GLY A 199 5.94 4.89 6.05
N VAL A 200 6.11 3.61 5.74
CA VAL A 200 6.51 3.16 4.40
C VAL A 200 5.62 2.03 3.92
N GLN A 201 5.33 2.04 2.62
CA GLN A 201 4.62 0.96 1.95
C GLN A 201 5.58 0.22 1.01
N MET A 202 5.64 -1.10 1.17
CA MET A 202 6.50 -1.97 0.37
C MET A 202 5.69 -2.94 -0.48
N GLY A 203 5.94 -2.95 -1.79
CA GLY A 203 5.36 -3.89 -2.75
C GLY A 203 6.35 -5.00 -3.12
N THR A 204 7.34 -4.68 -3.95
CA THR A 204 8.35 -5.63 -4.46
C THR A 204 9.00 -6.48 -3.36
N ARG A 205 9.34 -5.87 -2.22
CA ARG A 205 9.91 -6.58 -1.05
C ARG A 205 8.95 -7.63 -0.49
N MET A 206 7.64 -7.35 -0.48
CA MET A 206 6.59 -8.26 -0.02
C MET A 206 6.32 -9.37 -1.04
N VAL A 207 6.42 -9.10 -2.35
CA VAL A 207 6.32 -10.14 -3.38
C VAL A 207 7.40 -11.21 -3.19
N SER A 208 8.62 -10.80 -2.83
CA SER A 208 9.74 -11.71 -2.57
C SER A 208 9.75 -12.37 -1.19
N ALA A 209 8.76 -12.11 -0.32
CA ALA A 209 8.67 -12.74 0.99
C ALA A 209 8.42 -14.26 0.90
N ALA A 210 8.78 -15.01 1.93
CA ALA A 210 8.57 -16.46 1.97
C ALA A 210 7.07 -16.80 1.88
N GLU A 211 6.25 -16.03 2.59
CA GLU A 211 4.81 -16.17 2.74
C GLU A 211 4.02 -15.67 1.52
N SER A 212 4.66 -14.95 0.60
CA SER A 212 4.04 -14.52 -0.65
C SER A 212 3.62 -15.74 -1.49
N PRO A 213 2.38 -15.80 -2.02
CA PRO A 213 1.87 -16.96 -2.75
C PRO A 213 2.43 -17.07 -4.18
N VAL A 214 3.23 -16.10 -4.63
CA VAL A 214 3.76 -16.10 -6.00
C VAL A 214 4.77 -17.22 -6.22
N HIS A 215 4.87 -17.67 -7.47
CA HIS A 215 5.82 -18.71 -7.86
C HIS A 215 7.27 -18.29 -7.58
N ASN A 216 8.11 -19.24 -7.15
CA ASN A 216 9.52 -18.99 -6.82
C ASN A 216 10.32 -18.38 -7.97
N ASN A 217 9.97 -18.68 -9.23
CA ASN A 217 10.61 -18.03 -10.39
C ASN A 217 10.44 -16.51 -10.33
N TRP A 218 9.26 -15.99 -9.98
CA TRP A 218 9.05 -14.55 -9.87
C TRP A 218 9.82 -13.96 -8.68
N LYS A 219 9.80 -14.64 -7.52
CA LYS A 219 10.62 -14.23 -6.36
C LYS A 219 12.11 -14.15 -6.73
N ASN A 220 12.62 -15.17 -7.42
CA ASN A 220 14.01 -15.24 -7.87
C ASN A 220 14.34 -14.17 -8.92
N SER A 221 13.42 -13.84 -9.84
CA SER A 221 13.62 -12.72 -10.78
C SER A 221 13.73 -11.37 -10.08
N ILE A 222 13.03 -11.16 -8.96
CA ILE A 222 13.18 -9.96 -8.13
C ILE A 222 14.54 -9.97 -7.41
N ILE A 223 14.89 -11.09 -6.76
CA ILE A 223 16.11 -11.22 -5.96
C ILE A 223 17.37 -11.09 -6.82
N ASN A 224 17.38 -11.70 -8.01
CA ASN A 224 18.51 -11.74 -8.92
C ASN A 224 18.52 -10.58 -9.92
N GLY A 225 17.49 -9.72 -9.89
CA GLY A 225 17.34 -8.62 -10.84
C GLY A 225 18.32 -7.47 -10.54
N ALA A 226 18.88 -6.89 -11.60
CA ALA A 226 19.62 -5.62 -11.50
C ALA A 226 18.65 -4.45 -11.23
N GLU A 227 19.16 -3.34 -10.69
CA GLU A 227 18.41 -2.09 -10.48
C GLU A 227 17.81 -1.54 -11.80
N THR A 228 18.47 -1.84 -12.92
CA THR A 228 18.04 -1.51 -14.30
C THR A 228 17.13 -2.57 -14.93
N GLY A 229 16.78 -3.63 -14.19
CA GLY A 229 15.98 -4.77 -14.64
C GLY A 229 14.47 -4.51 -14.77
N THR A 230 14.03 -3.25 -14.77
CA THR A 230 12.62 -2.88 -14.96
C THR A 230 12.42 -2.03 -16.21
N VAL A 231 11.17 -2.00 -16.69
CA VAL A 231 10.71 -1.14 -17.78
C VAL A 231 9.51 -0.33 -17.33
N PHE A 232 9.43 0.92 -17.79
CA PHE A 232 8.24 1.74 -17.67
C PHE A 232 7.47 1.68 -18.99
N LEU A 233 6.34 0.98 -18.97
CA LEU A 233 5.42 0.80 -20.08
C LEU A 233 4.36 1.90 -20.08
N ASN A 234 3.92 2.28 -21.28
CA ASN A 234 2.85 3.26 -21.50
C ASN A 234 3.09 4.63 -20.81
N ARG A 235 4.17 5.34 -21.20
CA ARG A 235 4.47 6.71 -20.70
C ARG A 235 3.64 7.81 -21.37
N LEU A 236 2.90 7.47 -22.43
CA LEU A 236 2.16 8.42 -23.25
C LEU A 236 0.67 8.49 -22.88
N SER A 237 0.11 7.44 -22.28
CA SER A 237 -1.32 7.35 -21.93
C SER A 237 -1.51 6.66 -20.59
N ARG A 238 -2.75 6.59 -20.08
CA ARG A 238 -3.07 5.97 -18.79
C ARG A 238 -3.72 4.59 -18.99
N PRO A 239 -3.43 3.61 -18.11
CA PRO A 239 -2.47 3.69 -17.00
C PRO A 239 -1.02 3.44 -17.48
N GLY A 240 -0.06 4.12 -16.85
CA GLY A 240 1.35 3.74 -16.95
C GLY A 240 1.60 2.48 -16.11
N LEU A 241 2.64 1.71 -16.41
CA LEU A 241 2.94 0.47 -15.70
C LEU A 241 4.45 0.26 -15.58
N ARG A 242 4.95 -0.05 -14.38
CA ARG A 242 6.33 -0.52 -14.18
C ARG A 242 6.34 -2.02 -13.90
N ALA A 243 7.13 -2.76 -14.68
CA ALA A 243 7.25 -4.22 -14.57
C ALA A 243 8.71 -4.65 -14.75
N LEU A 244 9.00 -5.92 -14.43
CA LEU A 244 10.29 -6.53 -14.76
C LEU A 244 10.47 -6.55 -16.28
N ARG A 245 11.71 -6.32 -16.73
CA ARG A 245 12.11 -6.54 -18.12
C ARG A 245 12.21 -8.04 -18.35
N THR A 246 11.49 -8.53 -19.35
CA THR A 246 11.48 -9.94 -19.77
C THR A 246 11.90 -10.07 -21.21
#